data_AF-A0A3B3TDD3-F1
#
_entry.id   AF-A0A3B3TDD3-F1
#
_cell.length_a   1.000
_cell.length_b   1.000
_cell.length_c   1.000
_cell.angle_alpha   90.00
_cell.angle_beta   90.00
_cell.angle_gamma   90.00
#
_symmetry.space_group_name_H-M   'P 1'
#
loop_
_entity.id
_entity.type
_entity.pdbx_description
1 polymer ?
#
loop_
_entity_poly.entity_id
_entity_poly.type
_entity_poly.pdbx_seq_one_letter_code
_entity_poly.pdbx_strand_id
1 'polypeptide(L)'
;MTFTKTSQKFGQWADSRANTVYGLGFSSENHLLKFAEKFAEFKEAARLAKEKSQEKMELTSTPSQESATGDVQAPLTPESINGTDDERATPDATPNSEPRPEPSQNALPFSHSAAINKHWEAELAALKGNNAKLTAALLESTANVKQWKQQLAAYQEEAERLHKRVTELECVSGQTNVIKSHKTELNQTIEELESTLKAKEKVSLNSRMNSGQTEEPKTTTEVDSSGPESKTPDQHFVSTSQLSIKSHSHRLFSWFVETKCRSGFFLSGPELSTPG
;
A
#
# COMPACT_ATOMS: atom_id res chain seq x y z
N MET A 1 10.55 -21.92 -6.66
CA MET A 1 9.86 -22.40 -5.45
C MET A 1 8.45 -22.82 -5.83
N THR A 2 7.89 -23.84 -5.18
CA THR A 2 6.55 -24.39 -5.50
C THR A 2 5.78 -24.64 -4.22
N PHE A 3 4.58 -24.08 -4.12
CA PHE A 3 3.65 -24.35 -3.03
C PHE A 3 2.82 -25.60 -3.35
N THR A 4 2.80 -26.56 -2.44
CA THR A 4 2.10 -27.84 -2.58
C THR A 4 1.17 -28.03 -1.40
N LYS A 5 -0.11 -28.26 -1.67
CA LYS A 5 -1.09 -28.69 -0.67
C LYS A 5 -0.84 -30.16 -0.34
N THR A 6 -0.56 -30.47 0.93
CA THR A 6 -0.24 -31.83 1.37
C THR A 6 -1.32 -32.45 2.26
N SER A 7 -2.15 -31.64 2.91
CA SER A 7 -3.31 -32.13 3.66
C SER A 7 -4.40 -31.05 3.81
N GLN A 8 -5.46 -31.35 4.56
CA GLN A 8 -6.58 -30.41 4.75
C GLN A 8 -6.10 -29.15 5.49
N LYS A 9 -6.39 -27.98 4.91
CA LYS A 9 -5.97 -26.66 5.42
C LYS A 9 -4.46 -26.49 5.60
N PHE A 10 -3.63 -27.32 4.98
CA PHE A 10 -2.18 -27.25 5.14
C PHE A 10 -1.45 -27.36 3.80
N GLY A 11 -0.46 -26.51 3.60
CA GLY A 11 0.42 -26.55 2.44
C GLY A 11 1.84 -26.16 2.80
N GLN A 12 2.77 -26.54 1.94
CA GLN A 12 4.20 -26.39 2.17
C GLN A 12 4.95 -26.01 0.90
N TRP A 13 6.11 -25.39 1.05
CA TRP A 13 7.05 -25.16 -0.05
C TRP A 13 8.49 -25.35 0.43
N ALA A 14 9.35 -25.78 -0.48
CA ALA A 14 10.79 -25.85 -0.24
C ALA A 14 11.46 -24.55 -0.69
N ASP A 15 12.34 -24.03 0.15
CA ASP A 15 13.28 -22.95 -0.16
C ASP A 15 14.70 -23.52 -0.16
N SER A 16 15.26 -23.73 -1.35
CA SER A 16 16.63 -24.25 -1.53
C SER A 16 17.69 -23.25 -1.07
N ARG A 17 17.40 -21.94 -1.08
CA ARG A 17 18.34 -20.91 -0.63
C ARG A 17 18.45 -20.91 0.88
N ALA A 18 17.33 -21.11 1.58
CA ALA A 18 17.30 -21.26 3.03
C ALA A 18 17.57 -22.70 3.50
N ASN A 19 17.75 -23.65 2.59
CA ASN A 19 17.82 -25.09 2.86
C ASN A 19 16.74 -25.56 3.86
N THR A 20 15.51 -25.04 3.69
CA THR A 20 14.43 -25.21 4.67
C THR A 20 13.11 -25.45 3.94
N VAL A 21 12.27 -26.31 4.52
CA VAL A 21 10.89 -26.53 4.09
C VAL A 21 9.95 -25.77 5.03
N TYR A 22 9.16 -24.87 4.48
CA TYR A 22 8.16 -24.11 5.23
C TYR A 22 6.78 -24.75 5.05
N GLY A 23 6.05 -24.90 6.15
CA GLY A 23 4.66 -25.37 6.16
C GLY A 23 3.75 -24.34 6.82
N LEU A 24 2.57 -24.14 6.24
CA LEU A 24 1.57 -23.18 6.73
C LEU A 24 0.21 -23.86 6.86
N GLY A 25 -0.36 -23.79 8.07
CA GLY A 25 -1.71 -24.23 8.39
C GLY A 25 -2.68 -23.05 8.40
N PHE A 26 -3.88 -23.26 7.86
CA PHE A 26 -4.92 -22.24 7.73
C PHE A 26 -6.15 -22.58 8.56
N SER A 27 -6.93 -21.56 8.91
CA SER A 27 -8.21 -21.73 9.62
C SER A 27 -9.29 -22.34 8.73
N SER A 28 -9.23 -22.12 7.42
CA SER A 28 -10.19 -22.64 6.43
C SER A 28 -9.50 -23.10 5.14
N GLU A 29 -10.15 -24.01 4.42
CA GLU A 29 -9.65 -24.52 3.14
C GLU A 29 -9.62 -23.39 2.08
N ASN A 30 -10.57 -22.46 2.15
CA ASN A 30 -10.60 -21.28 1.29
C ASN A 30 -9.36 -20.39 1.46
N HIS A 31 -8.86 -20.21 2.69
CA HIS A 31 -7.63 -19.45 2.91
C HIS A 31 -6.39 -20.14 2.33
N LEU A 32 -6.33 -21.48 2.42
CA LEU A 32 -5.26 -22.26 1.79
C LEU A 32 -5.25 -22.08 0.27
N LEU A 33 -6.41 -22.19 -0.38
CA LEU A 33 -6.53 -22.05 -1.84
C LEU A 33 -6.17 -20.64 -2.30
N LYS A 34 -6.69 -19.60 -1.64
CA LYS A 34 -6.34 -18.20 -1.92
C LYS A 34 -4.84 -17.95 -1.76
N PHE A 35 -4.21 -18.54 -0.75
CA PHE A 35 -2.77 -18.43 -0.59
C PHE A 35 -2.01 -19.13 -1.72
N ALA A 36 -2.44 -20.31 -2.16
CA ALA A 36 -1.82 -21.03 -3.27
C ALA A 36 -1.87 -20.20 -4.57
N GLU A 37 -3.01 -19.56 -4.85
CA GLU A 37 -3.17 -18.65 -6.00
C GLU A 37 -2.23 -17.45 -5.89
N LYS A 38 -2.19 -16.79 -4.72
CA LYS A 38 -1.29 -15.66 -4.48
C LYS A 38 0.18 -16.04 -4.58
N PHE A 39 0.55 -17.22 -4.09
CA PHE A 39 1.91 -17.73 -4.19
C PHE A 39 2.33 -17.91 -5.66
N ALA A 40 1.43 -18.40 -6.50
CA ALA A 40 1.68 -18.52 -7.94
C ALA A 40 1.81 -17.13 -8.61
N GLU A 41 0.96 -16.16 -8.24
CA GLU A 41 1.04 -14.77 -8.70
C GLU A 41 2.39 -14.13 -8.36
N PHE A 42 2.86 -14.28 -7.12
CA PHE A 42 4.16 -13.77 -6.69
C PHE A 42 5.33 -14.45 -7.41
N LYS A 43 5.22 -15.75 -7.71
CA LYS A 43 6.24 -16.49 -8.48
C LYS A 43 6.38 -15.91 -9.90
N GLU A 44 5.27 -15.59 -10.56
CA GLU A 44 5.30 -14.96 -11.89
C GLU A 44 5.77 -13.51 -11.84
N ALA A 45 5.34 -12.73 -10.85
CA ALA A 45 5.83 -11.37 -10.66
C ALA A 45 7.34 -11.32 -10.40
N ALA A 46 7.87 -12.24 -9.59
CA ALA A 46 9.31 -12.36 -9.34
C ALA A 46 10.08 -12.76 -10.61
N ARG A 47 9.51 -13.63 -11.45
CA ARG A 47 10.07 -14.00 -12.76
C ARG A 47 10.15 -12.77 -13.67
N LEU A 48 9.07 -12.01 -13.80
CA LEU A 48 9.01 -10.78 -14.60
C LEU A 48 9.98 -9.70 -14.09
N ALA A 49 10.13 -9.55 -12.79
CA ALA A 49 11.08 -8.60 -12.22
C ALA A 49 12.53 -8.99 -12.55
N LYS A 50 12.85 -10.29 -12.49
CA LYS A 50 14.18 -10.82 -12.85
C LYS A 50 14.45 -10.63 -14.35
N GLU A 51 13.47 -10.94 -15.20
CA GLU A 51 13.55 -10.73 -16.66
C GLU A 51 13.72 -9.25 -17.02
N LYS A 52 12.92 -8.34 -16.44
CA LYS A 52 13.04 -6.89 -16.64
C LYS A 52 14.40 -6.34 -16.20
N SER A 53 14.98 -6.89 -15.14
CA SER A 53 16.33 -6.50 -14.69
C SER A 53 17.44 -7.06 -15.58
N GLN A 54 17.20 -8.22 -16.21
CA GLN A 54 18.12 -8.87 -17.14
C GLN A 54 18.08 -8.23 -18.54
N GLU A 55 16.91 -7.85 -19.03
CA GLU A 55 16.75 -7.16 -20.33
C GLU A 55 17.44 -5.78 -20.32
N LYS A 56 17.43 -5.08 -19.16
CA LYS A 56 18.11 -3.79 -19.00
C LYS A 56 19.64 -3.88 -19.05
N MET A 57 20.24 -5.04 -18.77
CA MET A 57 21.70 -5.23 -18.92
C MET A 57 22.09 -5.73 -20.32
N GLU A 58 21.16 -6.28 -21.10
CA GLU A 58 21.43 -6.87 -22.41
C GLU A 58 21.37 -5.82 -23.54
N LEU A 59 20.58 -4.74 -23.41
CA LEU A 59 20.48 -3.65 -24.40
C LEU A 59 21.64 -2.62 -24.38
N THR A 60 22.67 -2.83 -23.56
CA THR A 60 23.88 -1.99 -23.53
C THR A 60 25.09 -2.61 -24.24
N SER A 61 24.93 -3.76 -24.91
CA SER A 61 25.99 -4.38 -25.71
C SER A 61 25.77 -4.16 -27.21
N THR A 62 25.89 -2.92 -27.68
CA THR A 62 26.15 -2.64 -29.10
C THR A 62 27.66 -2.60 -29.33
N PRO A 63 28.24 -3.50 -30.15
CA PRO A 63 29.66 -3.46 -30.49
C PRO A 63 29.88 -2.44 -31.61
N SER A 64 30.27 -1.22 -31.25
CA SER A 64 30.85 -0.28 -32.23
C SER A 64 32.31 -0.67 -32.47
N GLN A 65 32.57 -1.15 -33.69
CA GLN A 65 33.90 -1.15 -34.28
C GLN A 65 34.41 0.29 -34.38
N GLU A 66 35.65 0.55 -33.94
CA GLU A 66 36.68 1.27 -34.70
C GLU A 66 38.02 1.34 -33.90
N SER A 67 39.13 1.05 -34.61
CA SER A 67 40.54 1.37 -34.31
C SER A 67 41.40 0.46 -33.39
N ALA A 68 42.05 -0.50 -34.07
CA ALA A 68 43.48 -0.88 -34.06
C ALA A 68 44.38 -0.74 -32.81
N THR A 69 45.00 -1.89 -32.51
CA THR A 69 46.36 -2.17 -31.98
C THR A 69 46.51 -2.37 -30.46
N GLY A 70 46.79 -3.63 -30.07
CA GLY A 70 47.54 -3.95 -28.85
C GLY A 70 46.85 -4.90 -27.86
N ASP A 71 47.00 -6.20 -28.12
CA ASP A 71 47.30 -7.30 -27.17
C ASP A 71 46.60 -7.42 -25.79
N VAL A 72 46.27 -8.68 -25.46
CA VAL A 72 46.00 -9.27 -24.13
C VAL A 72 44.55 -9.26 -23.56
N GLN A 73 43.98 -10.48 -23.58
CA GLN A 73 43.05 -11.15 -22.64
C GLN A 73 41.59 -10.71 -22.47
N ALA A 74 40.71 -11.53 -23.05
CA ALA A 74 39.36 -11.76 -22.56
C ALA A 74 39.37 -12.57 -21.24
N PRO A 75 38.56 -12.21 -20.23
CA PRO A 75 38.27 -13.11 -19.11
C PRO A 75 37.13 -14.07 -19.49
N LEU A 76 37.47 -15.35 -19.65
CA LEU A 76 36.47 -16.42 -19.64
C LEU A 76 35.97 -16.65 -18.21
N THR A 77 34.69 -16.97 -18.11
CA THR A 77 33.92 -17.24 -16.90
C THR A 77 34.15 -18.70 -16.40
N PRO A 78 33.45 -19.16 -15.34
CA PRO A 78 34.01 -19.55 -14.04
C PRO A 78 34.26 -21.07 -13.90
N GLU A 79 35.29 -21.47 -13.15
CA GLU A 79 35.48 -22.88 -12.80
C GLU A 79 34.43 -23.38 -11.80
N SER A 80 33.95 -24.57 -12.12
CA SER A 80 32.94 -25.37 -11.45
C SER A 80 33.46 -25.94 -10.13
N ILE A 81 32.65 -25.77 -9.09
CA ILE A 81 32.73 -26.51 -7.81
C ILE A 81 32.10 -27.89 -7.98
N ASN A 82 32.90 -28.95 -7.80
CA ASN A 82 32.48 -30.33 -7.57
C ASN A 82 33.59 -31.00 -6.73
N GLY A 83 33.37 -31.73 -5.64
CA GLY A 83 32.20 -32.11 -4.87
C GLY A 83 32.72 -32.77 -3.58
N THR A 84 32.03 -32.57 -2.45
CA THR A 84 32.27 -33.32 -1.21
C THR A 84 31.50 -34.64 -1.33
N ASP A 85 32.23 -35.74 -1.25
CA ASP A 85 31.69 -37.09 -1.06
C ASP A 85 31.96 -37.52 0.39
N ASP A 86 30.95 -38.14 0.99
CA ASP A 86 30.79 -38.40 2.43
C ASP A 86 30.55 -39.90 2.59
N GLU A 87 31.50 -40.65 3.15
CA GLU A 87 31.29 -42.06 3.51
C GLU A 87 31.89 -42.35 4.91
N ARG A 88 31.01 -42.14 5.89
CA ARG A 88 30.77 -42.92 7.12
C ARG A 88 31.48 -44.28 7.25
N ALA A 89 32.09 -44.51 8.42
CA ALA A 89 31.94 -45.69 9.32
C ALA A 89 33.26 -46.19 9.94
N THR A 90 33.32 -46.14 11.28
CA THR A 90 34.18 -46.96 12.14
C THR A 90 33.79 -48.45 12.03
N PRO A 91 34.70 -49.40 12.32
CA PRO A 91 34.71 -49.96 13.68
C PRO A 91 36.09 -50.31 14.28
N ASP A 92 36.05 -50.28 15.61
CA ASP A 92 36.88 -50.81 16.70
C ASP A 92 37.84 -52.01 16.43
N ALA A 93 39.07 -51.93 16.99
CA ALA A 93 39.83 -53.02 17.64
C ALA A 93 41.29 -52.62 17.98
N THR A 94 41.64 -52.64 19.27
CA THR A 94 43.02 -52.83 19.81
C THR A 94 43.10 -54.27 20.38
N PRO A 95 44.26 -54.95 20.58
CA PRO A 95 45.52 -54.41 21.13
C PRO A 95 46.89 -55.02 20.64
N ASN A 96 47.96 -54.22 20.84
CA ASN A 96 49.33 -54.51 21.32
C ASN A 96 50.30 -55.51 20.60
N SER A 97 51.48 -55.02 20.16
CA SER A 97 52.86 -55.49 20.51
C SER A 97 53.99 -54.74 19.73
N GLU A 98 54.97 -54.21 20.48
CA GLU A 98 56.26 -53.48 20.23
C GLU A 98 57.29 -54.05 19.19
N PRO A 99 58.50 -53.44 18.93
CA PRO A 99 59.09 -52.11 19.29
C PRO A 99 59.87 -51.33 18.16
N ARG A 100 59.93 -49.98 18.30
CA ARG A 100 61.02 -48.96 18.05
C ARG A 100 62.15 -49.22 16.98
N PRO A 101 62.55 -48.24 16.11
CA PRO A 101 63.41 -47.10 16.51
C PRO A 101 63.15 -45.71 15.89
N GLU A 102 63.19 -44.69 16.77
CA GLU A 102 63.63 -43.28 16.61
C GLU A 102 63.58 -42.60 15.21
N PRO A 103 62.92 -41.44 15.07
CA PRO A 103 63.37 -40.41 14.16
C PRO A 103 64.32 -39.45 14.90
N SER A 104 65.53 -39.40 14.37
CA SER A 104 66.63 -38.49 14.64
C SER A 104 66.21 -37.04 14.90
N GLN A 105 66.57 -36.57 16.09
CA GLN A 105 67.01 -35.21 16.45
C GLN A 105 66.78 -34.07 15.45
N ASN A 106 65.90 -33.14 15.86
CA ASN A 106 66.05 -31.69 15.81
C ASN A 106 66.85 -31.07 14.64
N ALA A 107 66.13 -30.59 13.62
CA ALA A 107 66.50 -29.37 12.93
C ALA A 107 65.23 -28.55 12.60
N LEU A 108 65.05 -27.45 13.35
CA LEU A 108 64.03 -26.37 13.24
C LEU A 108 62.69 -26.54 14.01
N PRO A 109 62.69 -26.56 15.37
CA PRO A 109 61.47 -26.42 16.17
C PRO A 109 61.00 -24.96 16.39
N PHE A 110 61.68 -23.95 15.82
CA PHE A 110 61.34 -22.54 16.08
C PHE A 110 60.47 -21.85 15.02
N SER A 111 60.31 -22.43 13.82
CA SER A 111 59.52 -21.80 12.75
C SER A 111 58.03 -22.08 12.87
N HIS A 112 57.66 -23.28 13.34
CA HIS A 112 56.26 -23.68 13.47
C HIS A 112 55.55 -22.92 14.60
N SER A 113 56.22 -22.69 15.74
CA SER A 113 55.69 -21.91 16.87
C SER A 113 55.44 -20.44 16.51
N ALA A 114 56.32 -19.81 15.72
CA ALA A 114 56.12 -18.45 15.23
C ALA A 114 54.94 -18.34 14.24
N ALA A 115 54.74 -19.33 13.38
CA ALA A 115 53.61 -19.37 12.45
C ALA A 115 52.27 -19.55 13.20
N ILE A 116 52.24 -20.42 14.21
CA ILE A 116 51.06 -20.62 15.06
C ILE A 116 50.70 -19.34 15.83
N ASN A 117 51.70 -18.66 16.41
CA ASN A 117 51.46 -17.39 17.11
C ASN A 117 50.88 -16.33 16.17
N LYS A 118 51.41 -16.19 14.95
CA LYS A 118 50.87 -15.26 13.94
C LYS A 118 49.43 -15.59 13.54
N HIS A 119 49.07 -16.87 13.44
CA HIS A 119 47.70 -17.29 13.17
C HIS A 119 46.74 -16.84 14.29
N TRP A 120 47.10 -17.06 15.56
CA TRP A 120 46.29 -16.61 16.69
C TRP A 120 46.17 -15.09 16.79
N GLU A 121 47.24 -14.35 16.50
CA GLU A 121 47.19 -12.89 16.44
C GLU A 121 46.24 -12.39 15.35
N ALA A 122 46.27 -13.02 14.17
CA ALA A 122 45.34 -12.70 13.08
C ALA A 122 43.89 -13.04 13.44
N GLU A 123 43.65 -14.20 14.06
CA GLU A 123 42.33 -14.63 14.53
C GLU A 123 41.79 -13.64 15.58
N LEU A 124 42.63 -13.21 16.52
CA LEU A 124 42.25 -12.22 17.54
C LEU A 124 41.91 -10.87 16.92
N ALA A 125 42.67 -10.42 15.91
CA ALA A 125 42.37 -9.19 15.18
C ALA A 125 41.03 -9.29 14.41
N ALA A 126 40.78 -10.43 13.76
CA ALA A 126 39.52 -10.69 13.07
C ALA A 126 38.34 -10.73 14.03
N LEU A 127 38.49 -11.39 15.19
CA LEU A 127 37.48 -11.44 16.24
C LEU A 127 37.16 -10.05 16.80
N LYS A 128 38.18 -9.21 17.04
CA LYS A 128 37.99 -7.81 17.45
C LYS A 128 37.24 -7.01 16.38
N GLY A 129 37.59 -7.19 15.11
CA GLY A 129 36.90 -6.55 13.99
C GLY A 129 35.43 -6.98 13.87
N ASN A 130 35.15 -8.27 14.06
CA ASN A 130 33.78 -8.80 14.05
C ASN A 130 32.97 -8.27 15.25
N ASN A 131 33.57 -8.19 16.43
CA ASN A 131 32.92 -7.61 17.61
C ASN A 131 32.56 -6.12 17.40
N ALA A 132 33.44 -5.35 16.75
CA ALA A 132 33.15 -3.96 16.39
C ALA A 132 31.98 -3.85 15.40
N LYS A 133 31.93 -4.72 14.37
CA LYS A 133 30.80 -4.77 13.42
C LYS A 133 29.48 -5.12 14.09
N LEU A 134 29.49 -6.10 15.00
CA LEU A 134 28.29 -6.47 15.78
C LEU A 134 27.81 -5.32 16.66
N THR A 135 28.75 -4.60 17.29
CA THR A 135 28.42 -3.42 18.10
C THR A 135 27.80 -2.32 17.25
N ALA A 136 28.36 -2.05 16.06
CA ALA A 136 27.81 -1.07 15.13
C ALA A 136 26.39 -1.46 14.64
N ALA A 137 26.20 -2.72 14.24
CA ALA A 137 24.90 -3.24 13.80
C ALA A 137 23.84 -3.20 14.92
N LEU A 138 24.25 -3.42 16.18
CA LEU A 138 23.37 -3.31 17.33
C LEU A 138 22.92 -1.86 17.57
N LEU A 139 23.84 -0.90 17.47
CA LEU A 139 23.53 0.53 17.58
C LEU A 139 22.60 1.00 16.45
N GLU A 140 22.87 0.53 15.23
CA GLU A 140 22.01 0.80 14.07
C GLU A 140 20.61 0.20 14.24
N SER A 141 20.51 -1.06 14.67
CA SER A 141 19.21 -1.69 15.00
C SER A 141 18.46 -0.91 16.08
N THR A 142 19.17 -0.41 17.10
CA THR A 142 18.59 0.44 18.15
C THR A 142 18.08 1.77 17.58
N ALA A 143 18.80 2.39 16.63
CA ALA A 143 18.34 3.59 15.95
C ALA A 143 17.11 3.32 15.07
N ASN A 144 17.11 2.21 14.33
CA ASN A 144 15.98 1.78 13.52
C ASN A 144 14.72 1.60 14.36
N VAL A 145 14.81 0.94 15.53
CA VAL A 145 13.66 0.80 16.44
C VAL A 145 13.08 2.17 16.83
N LYS A 146 13.92 3.18 17.08
CA LYS A 146 13.44 4.54 17.40
C LYS A 146 12.75 5.19 16.20
N GLN A 147 13.32 5.05 15.00
CA GLN A 147 12.71 5.58 13.77
C GLN A 147 11.36 4.92 13.46
N TRP A 148 11.26 3.59 13.57
CA TRP A 148 10.00 2.88 13.35
C TRP A 148 8.93 3.28 14.35
N LYS A 149 9.30 3.47 15.63
CA LYS A 149 8.38 3.99 16.65
C LYS A 149 7.90 5.40 16.32
N GLN A 150 8.78 6.28 15.86
CA GLN A 150 8.42 7.63 15.45
C GLN A 150 7.49 7.61 14.23
N GLN A 151 7.77 6.77 13.25
CA GLN A 151 6.93 6.61 12.07
C GLN A 151 5.53 6.09 12.42
N LEU A 152 5.46 5.13 13.34
CA LEU A 152 4.19 4.61 13.84
C LEU A 152 3.37 5.71 14.54
N ALA A 153 4.00 6.52 15.38
CA ALA A 153 3.34 7.65 16.05
C ALA A 153 2.81 8.68 15.04
N ALA A 154 3.59 9.01 14.00
CA ALA A 154 3.16 9.92 12.94
C ALA A 154 1.93 9.40 12.17
N TYR A 155 1.89 8.10 11.88
CA TYR A 155 0.71 7.49 11.24
C TYR A 155 -0.51 7.43 12.16
N GLN A 156 -0.31 7.23 13.46
CA GLN A 156 -1.41 7.28 14.45
C GLN A 156 -2.02 8.68 14.52
N GLU A 157 -1.19 9.73 14.60
CA GLU A 157 -1.65 11.12 14.60
C GLU A 157 -2.43 11.46 13.32
N GLU A 158 -1.94 11.04 12.15
CA GLU A 158 -2.63 11.27 10.89
C GLU A 158 -3.97 10.53 10.81
N ALA A 159 -4.05 9.30 11.33
CA ALA A 159 -5.30 8.56 11.41
C ALA A 159 -6.33 9.25 12.33
N GLU A 160 -5.90 9.74 13.49
CA GLU A 160 -6.75 10.52 14.40
C GLU A 160 -7.24 11.83 13.76
N ARG A 161 -6.35 12.53 13.05
CA ARG A 161 -6.69 13.75 12.31
C ARG A 161 -7.73 13.49 11.23
N LEU A 162 -7.58 12.40 10.47
CA LEU A 162 -8.52 12.00 9.43
C LEU A 162 -9.86 11.59 10.03
N HIS A 163 -9.88 10.81 11.12
CA HIS A 163 -11.11 10.45 11.83
C HIS A 163 -11.87 11.70 12.29
N LYS A 164 -11.19 12.65 12.93
CA LYS A 164 -11.80 13.93 13.32
C LYS A 164 -12.41 14.66 12.13
N ARG A 165 -11.69 14.72 11.01
CA ARG A 165 -12.18 15.38 9.79
C ARG A 165 -13.41 14.70 9.19
N VAL A 166 -13.45 13.37 9.22
CA VAL A 166 -14.62 12.58 8.76
C VAL A 166 -15.83 12.91 9.63
N THR A 167 -15.70 12.88 10.96
CA THR A 167 -16.80 13.21 11.88
C THR A 167 -17.31 14.64 11.68
N GLU A 168 -16.43 15.61 11.47
CA GLU A 168 -16.83 17.00 11.14
C GLU A 168 -17.64 17.06 9.83
N LEU A 169 -17.20 16.35 8.80
CA LEU A 169 -17.89 16.31 7.52
C LEU A 169 -19.25 15.61 7.60
N GLU A 170 -19.36 14.54 8.38
CA GLU A 170 -20.63 13.84 8.64
C GLU A 170 -21.64 14.77 9.34
N CYS A 171 -21.19 15.55 10.34
CA CYS A 171 -22.02 16.54 11.01
C CYS A 171 -22.53 17.63 10.05
N VAL A 172 -21.64 18.22 9.25
CA VAL A 172 -21.99 19.25 8.24
C VAL A 172 -22.93 18.69 7.16
N SER A 173 -22.71 17.45 6.73
CA SER A 173 -23.58 16.78 5.75
C SER A 173 -24.99 16.56 6.32
N GLY A 174 -25.10 16.13 7.57
CA GLY A 174 -26.38 16.02 8.28
C GLY A 174 -27.13 17.36 8.32
N GLN A 175 -26.46 18.44 8.71
CA GLN A 175 -27.06 19.79 8.69
C GLN A 175 -27.50 20.22 7.30
N THR A 176 -26.68 19.94 6.27
CA THR A 176 -27.02 20.27 4.87
C THR A 176 -28.30 19.57 4.41
N ASN A 177 -28.52 18.32 4.82
CA ASN A 177 -29.74 17.58 4.48
C ASN A 177 -30.97 18.17 5.18
N VAL A 178 -30.84 18.57 6.45
CA VAL A 178 -31.92 19.27 7.18
C VAL A 178 -32.29 20.58 6.49
N ILE A 179 -31.29 21.40 6.15
CA ILE A 179 -31.50 22.68 5.44
C ILE A 179 -32.18 22.45 4.08
N LYS A 180 -31.79 21.40 3.35
CA LYS A 180 -32.44 21.04 2.08
C LYS A 180 -33.92 20.66 2.27
N SER A 181 -34.25 19.86 3.29
CA SER A 181 -35.64 19.50 3.61
C SER A 181 -36.48 20.74 3.93
N HIS A 182 -35.97 21.62 4.80
CA HIS A 182 -36.65 22.87 5.13
C HIS A 182 -36.84 23.75 3.89
N LYS A 183 -35.84 23.82 3.00
CA LYS A 183 -35.97 24.55 1.73
C LYS A 183 -37.07 23.96 0.85
N THR A 184 -37.16 22.64 0.74
CA THR A 184 -38.23 21.99 -0.05
C THR A 184 -39.62 22.24 0.53
N GLU A 185 -39.77 22.20 1.85
CA GLU A 185 -41.04 22.48 2.54
C GLU A 185 -41.49 23.94 2.34
N LEU A 186 -40.56 24.89 2.45
CA LEU A 186 -40.83 26.30 2.16
C LEU A 186 -41.25 26.52 0.71
N ASN A 187 -40.55 25.89 -0.25
CA ASN A 187 -40.92 25.98 -1.66
C ASN A 187 -42.31 25.42 -1.94
N GLN A 188 -42.67 24.29 -1.32
CA GLN A 188 -44.01 23.71 -1.44
C GLN A 188 -45.08 24.65 -0.88
N THR A 189 -44.80 25.29 0.25
CA THR A 189 -45.70 26.29 0.87
C THR A 189 -45.89 27.50 -0.04
N ILE A 190 -44.80 27.96 -0.70
CA ILE A 190 -44.87 29.07 -1.66
C ILE A 190 -45.78 28.70 -2.84
N GLU A 191 -45.61 27.51 -3.42
CA GLU A 191 -46.43 27.04 -4.55
C GLU A 191 -47.91 26.93 -4.19
N GLU A 192 -48.22 26.44 -2.98
CA GLU A 192 -49.59 26.38 -2.46
C GLU A 192 -50.22 27.78 -2.31
N LEU A 193 -49.47 28.73 -1.75
CA LEU A 193 -49.92 30.12 -1.60
C LEU A 193 -50.14 30.80 -2.97
N GLU A 194 -49.25 30.58 -3.95
CA GLU A 194 -49.42 31.08 -5.31
C GLU A 194 -50.67 30.50 -5.99
N SER A 195 -50.93 29.21 -5.80
CA SER A 195 -52.12 28.56 -6.34
C SER A 195 -53.41 29.13 -5.72
N THR A 196 -53.39 29.37 -4.41
CA THR A 196 -54.51 29.95 -3.66
C THR A 196 -54.76 31.40 -4.10
N LEU A 197 -53.70 32.18 -4.32
CA LEU A 197 -53.80 33.54 -4.86
C LEU A 197 -54.40 33.54 -6.26
N LYS A 198 -53.92 32.68 -7.17
CA LYS A 198 -54.49 32.55 -8.53
C LYS A 198 -55.96 32.13 -8.51
N ALA A 199 -56.33 31.23 -7.60
CA ALA A 199 -57.73 30.83 -7.43
C ALA A 199 -58.59 32.02 -6.95
N LYS A 200 -58.11 32.78 -5.97
CA LYS A 200 -58.80 34.01 -5.52
C LYS A 200 -58.92 35.06 -6.62
N GLU A 201 -57.86 35.31 -7.39
CA GLU A 201 -57.92 36.24 -8.54
C GLU A 201 -58.96 35.80 -9.58
N LYS A 202 -59.00 34.50 -9.92
CA LYS A 202 -60.01 33.97 -10.85
C LYS A 202 -61.43 34.18 -10.32
N VAL A 203 -61.68 33.93 -9.04
CA VAL A 203 -62.98 34.17 -8.41
C VAL A 203 -63.35 35.65 -8.43
N SER A 204 -62.40 36.55 -8.11
CA SER A 204 -62.61 38.00 -8.19
C SER A 204 -62.91 38.47 -9.63
N LEU A 205 -62.20 37.95 -10.63
CA LEU A 205 -62.46 38.25 -12.05
C LEU A 205 -63.84 37.73 -12.49
N ASN A 206 -64.20 36.51 -12.12
CA ASN A 206 -65.49 35.92 -12.44
C ASN A 206 -66.65 36.68 -11.78
N SER A 207 -66.48 37.11 -10.53
CA SER A 207 -67.47 37.95 -9.83
C SER A 207 -67.62 39.31 -10.49
N ARG A 208 -66.54 39.88 -11.05
CA ARG A 208 -66.57 41.15 -11.79
C ARG A 208 -67.26 41.02 -13.16
N MET A 209 -67.11 39.88 -13.83
CA MET A 209 -67.81 39.58 -15.10
C MET A 209 -69.31 39.36 -14.88
N ASN A 210 -69.69 38.72 -13.76
CA ASN A 210 -71.10 38.49 -13.41
C ASN A 210 -71.83 39.74 -12.90
N SER A 211 -71.12 40.79 -12.46
CA SER A 211 -71.72 42.07 -12.08
C SER A 211 -71.89 43.06 -13.24
N GLY A 212 -71.64 42.66 -14.50
CA GLY A 212 -71.53 43.54 -15.66
C GLY A 212 -72.80 43.82 -16.50
N GLN A 213 -74.02 43.47 -16.05
CA GLN A 213 -75.26 43.95 -16.68
C GLN A 213 -75.98 44.93 -15.74
N THR A 214 -75.73 46.23 -15.90
CA THR A 214 -76.65 47.41 -15.78
C THR A 214 -75.83 48.72 -15.88
N GLU A 215 -76.25 49.60 -16.80
CA GLU A 215 -75.94 51.03 -17.13
C GLU A 215 -74.95 51.92 -16.28
N GLU A 216 -74.22 52.82 -16.98
CA GLU A 216 -73.29 53.92 -16.55
C GLU A 216 -74.01 55.13 -15.84
N PRO A 217 -73.38 56.10 -15.10
CA PRO A 217 -72.12 56.79 -15.46
C PRO A 217 -71.11 57.34 -14.38
N LYS A 218 -69.85 57.58 -14.83
CA LYS A 218 -68.84 58.65 -14.52
C LYS A 218 -68.40 59.02 -13.07
N THR A 219 -67.10 58.88 -12.74
CA THR A 219 -66.19 59.96 -12.22
C THR A 219 -64.71 59.53 -11.99
N THR A 220 -63.80 60.46 -12.30
CA THR A 220 -62.37 60.66 -11.95
C THR A 220 -61.91 60.05 -10.60
N THR A 221 -60.70 59.51 -10.42
CA THR A 221 -59.39 60.21 -10.34
C THR A 221 -58.23 59.20 -10.30
N GLU A 222 -57.06 59.62 -10.83
CA GLU A 222 -55.74 58.99 -10.72
C GLU A 222 -55.33 58.66 -9.28
N VAL A 223 -54.57 57.57 -9.05
CA VAL A 223 -53.34 57.55 -8.23
C VAL A 223 -52.44 56.38 -8.67
N ASP A 224 -51.31 56.78 -9.27
CA ASP A 224 -49.93 56.31 -9.11
C ASP A 224 -49.51 54.84 -9.33
N SER A 225 -48.50 54.73 -10.19
CA SER A 225 -47.76 53.53 -10.55
C SER A 225 -46.51 53.42 -9.68
N SER A 226 -46.40 52.37 -8.86
CA SER A 226 -45.09 51.86 -8.43
C SER A 226 -45.23 50.48 -7.79
N GLY A 227 -45.13 49.43 -8.62
CA GLY A 227 -44.85 48.07 -8.18
C GLY A 227 -43.38 47.73 -8.48
N PRO A 228 -42.60 47.19 -7.52
CA PRO A 228 -41.20 46.89 -7.76
C PRO A 228 -41.06 45.67 -8.67
N GLU A 229 -40.20 45.84 -9.66
CA GLU A 229 -39.72 44.85 -10.62
C GLU A 229 -39.21 43.58 -9.92
N SER A 230 -39.82 42.44 -10.21
CA SER A 230 -39.38 41.12 -9.74
C SER A 230 -38.12 40.69 -10.48
N LYS A 231 -36.95 41.00 -9.90
CA LYS A 231 -35.67 40.41 -10.32
C LYS A 231 -35.63 38.93 -9.92
N THR A 232 -35.78 38.07 -10.92
CA THR A 232 -35.37 36.66 -10.89
C THR A 232 -33.87 36.54 -10.60
N PRO A 233 -33.42 35.75 -9.61
CA PRO A 233 -32.01 35.47 -9.40
C PRO A 233 -31.70 34.01 -9.75
N ASP A 234 -31.66 33.63 -11.03
CA ASP A 234 -31.32 32.25 -11.37
C ASP A 234 -30.55 32.14 -12.69
N GLN A 235 -29.22 32.00 -12.56
CA GLN A 235 -28.38 31.14 -13.42
C GLN A 235 -26.92 31.10 -12.95
N HIS A 236 -26.39 32.20 -12.39
CA HIS A 236 -24.98 32.28 -12.00
C HIS A 236 -24.62 31.47 -10.73
N PHE A 237 -25.55 31.34 -9.77
CA PHE A 237 -25.30 30.64 -8.50
C PHE A 237 -25.30 29.11 -8.65
N VAL A 238 -26.19 28.58 -9.51
CA VAL A 238 -26.30 27.15 -9.79
C VAL A 238 -25.06 26.63 -10.53
N SER A 239 -24.56 27.41 -11.50
CA SER A 239 -23.39 27.01 -12.29
C SER A 239 -22.11 26.94 -11.44
N THR A 240 -21.88 27.93 -10.58
CA THR A 240 -20.70 28.00 -9.70
C THR A 240 -20.66 26.86 -8.68
N SER A 241 -21.83 26.49 -8.14
CA SER A 241 -21.95 25.38 -7.18
C SER A 241 -21.70 24.02 -7.84
N GLN A 242 -22.21 23.80 -9.06
CA GLN A 242 -21.99 22.56 -9.80
C GLN A 242 -20.53 22.36 -10.23
N LEU A 243 -19.84 23.44 -10.62
CA LEU A 243 -18.40 23.41 -10.93
C LEU A 243 -17.54 23.09 -9.70
N SER A 244 -17.89 23.62 -8.53
CA SER A 244 -17.16 23.35 -7.28
C SER A 244 -17.32 21.90 -6.80
N ILE A 245 -18.53 21.34 -6.92
CA ILE A 245 -18.82 19.95 -6.52
C ILE A 245 -18.10 18.95 -7.44
N LYS A 246 -18.09 19.19 -8.76
CA LYS A 246 -17.37 18.33 -9.72
C LYS A 246 -15.86 18.34 -9.49
N SER A 247 -15.29 19.52 -9.20
CA SER A 247 -13.85 19.66 -8.88
C SER A 247 -13.46 18.91 -7.60
N HIS A 248 -14.29 19.00 -6.55
CA HIS A 248 -14.05 18.28 -5.29
C HIS A 248 -14.16 16.76 -5.45
N SER A 249 -15.17 16.28 -6.18
CA SER A 249 -15.36 14.85 -6.41
C SER A 249 -14.19 14.25 -7.21
N HIS A 250 -13.69 14.98 -8.21
CA HIS A 250 -12.53 14.55 -8.99
C HIS A 250 -11.24 14.49 -8.17
N ARG A 251 -11.03 15.44 -7.22
CA ARG A 251 -9.87 15.42 -6.31
C ARG A 251 -9.94 14.27 -5.31
N LEU A 252 -11.11 13.96 -4.76
CA LEU A 252 -11.29 12.82 -3.86
C LEU A 252 -11.10 11.49 -4.57
N PHE A 253 -11.57 11.37 -5.82
CA PHE A 253 -11.36 10.18 -6.63
C PHE A 253 -9.89 9.97 -6.99
N SER A 254 -9.18 11.04 -7.37
CA SER A 254 -7.74 11.00 -7.63
C SER A 254 -6.96 10.61 -6.38
N TRP A 255 -7.30 11.18 -5.21
CA TRP A 255 -6.66 10.83 -3.94
C TRP A 255 -6.92 9.37 -3.55
N PHE A 256 -8.14 8.85 -3.73
CA PHE A 256 -8.47 7.46 -3.41
C PHE A 256 -7.74 6.47 -4.32
N VAL A 257 -7.66 6.74 -5.63
CA VAL A 257 -6.95 5.90 -6.60
C VAL A 257 -5.44 5.93 -6.34
N GLU A 258 -4.87 7.10 -6.07
CA GLU A 258 -3.44 7.28 -5.83
C GLU A 258 -3.00 6.68 -4.48
N THR A 259 -3.87 6.72 -3.46
CA THR A 259 -3.66 6.06 -2.17
C THR A 259 -3.78 4.53 -2.28
N LYS A 260 -4.63 4.02 -3.17
CA LYS A 260 -4.78 2.57 -3.41
C LYS A 260 -3.64 1.98 -4.25
N CYS A 261 -3.08 2.75 -5.18
CA CYS A 261 -1.88 2.35 -5.92
C CYS A 261 -0.60 2.38 -5.07
N ARG A 262 -0.53 3.24 -4.04
CA ARG A 262 0.62 3.30 -3.13
C ARG A 262 0.59 2.30 -1.97
N SER A 263 -0.58 1.79 -1.58
CA SER A 263 -0.72 1.00 -0.35
C SER A 263 -0.72 -0.52 -0.52
N GLY A 264 -0.90 -1.10 -1.72
CA GLY A 264 -0.73 -2.55 -1.91
C GLY A 264 -1.54 -3.46 -0.95
N PHE A 265 -2.58 -2.95 -0.28
CA PHE A 265 -3.32 -3.66 0.75
C PHE A 265 -4.54 -4.36 0.15
N PHE A 266 -4.40 -5.67 -0.09
CA PHE A 266 -5.51 -6.61 -0.09
C PHE A 266 -5.94 -6.82 1.38
N LEU A 267 -7.04 -6.20 1.80
CA LEU A 267 -7.66 -6.43 3.11
C LEU A 267 -8.50 -7.71 3.07
N SER A 268 -8.00 -8.77 3.71
CA SER A 268 -8.81 -9.90 4.18
C SER A 268 -9.06 -9.68 5.67
N GLY A 269 -10.29 -9.34 6.06
CA GLY A 269 -10.66 -9.09 7.45
C GLY A 269 -10.98 -10.38 8.24
N PRO A 270 -10.86 -10.38 9.58
CA PRO A 270 -11.32 -11.49 10.42
C PRO A 270 -12.78 -11.28 10.85
N GLU A 271 -13.61 -12.32 10.75
CA GLU A 271 -14.92 -12.36 11.40
C GLU A 271 -14.75 -12.62 12.91
N LEU A 272 -15.31 -11.73 13.72
CA LEU A 272 -15.59 -11.99 15.14
C LEU A 272 -16.88 -12.82 15.25
N SER A 273 -16.75 -14.03 15.79
CA SER A 273 -17.87 -14.84 16.23
C SER A 273 -18.28 -14.39 17.64
N THR A 274 -19.52 -13.92 17.80
CA THR A 274 -20.19 -13.72 19.09
C THR A 274 -20.69 -15.06 19.64
N PRO A 275 -20.68 -15.29 20.97
CA PRO A 275 -21.27 -16.49 21.56
C PRO A 275 -22.75 -16.26 21.91
N GLY A 276 -23.56 -17.29 21.69
CA GLY A 276 -24.87 -17.53 22.29
C GLY A 276 -24.88 -18.90 22.96
#